data_AF-C6H5V2-F1
#
_entry.id   AF-C6H5V2-F1
#
_cell.length_a   1.000
_cell.length_b   1.000
_cell.length_c   1.000
_cell.angle_alpha   90.00
_cell.angle_beta   90.00
_cell.angle_gamma   90.00
#
_symmetry.space_group_name_H-M   'P 1'
#
loop_
_entity.id
_entity.type
_entity.pdbx_description
1 polymer ?
#
loop_
_entity_poly.entity_id
_entity_poly.type
_entity_poly.pdbx_seq_one_letter_code
_entity_poly.pdbx_strand_id
1 'polypeptide(L)'
;MRIRWQFAGDESLGMAIIDDRNSAWYGSRPVPRMIQNQLGHLLELNMIELDRKISTGIQNMMELRKRRMWVVLTLAAFLLLHIRELDAGRNIFWSRYIDTLGFWIHPSKPKALIEEAVISCTSLLSHFHCLIGQKPLDLDWDDQKSRDMVDNDEDVVKAMKALRSLVLKLRDKNLIGREACYLYKDGDPNSFRIPPVSHNKGLSSDILSRDVE
;
A
#
# COMPACT_ATOMS: atom_id res chain seq x y z
N MET A 1 -9.41 11.13 -5.40
CA MET A 1 -9.87 12.31 -4.62
C MET A 1 -8.74 12.65 -3.65
N ARG A 2 -8.03 13.78 -3.80
CA ARG A 2 -7.00 14.20 -2.83
C ARG A 2 -7.74 14.84 -1.65
N ILE A 3 -7.74 14.19 -0.48
CA ILE A 3 -8.20 14.80 0.77
C ILE A 3 -7.20 15.91 1.09
N ARG A 4 -7.68 17.14 1.25
CA ARG A 4 -6.86 18.33 1.48
C ARG A 4 -7.34 19.01 2.75
N TRP A 5 -6.46 19.75 3.41
CA TRP A 5 -6.84 20.59 4.55
C TRP A 5 -7.90 21.60 4.11
N GLN A 6 -9.00 21.66 4.86
CA GLN A 6 -10.12 22.56 4.64
C GLN A 6 -10.46 23.27 5.94
N PHE A 7 -10.99 24.48 5.83
CA PHE A 7 -11.57 25.15 6.98
C PHE A 7 -12.84 24.43 7.40
N ALA A 8 -13.00 24.19 8.70
CA ALA A 8 -14.19 23.57 9.28
C ALA A 8 -15.26 24.59 9.70
N GLY A 9 -15.02 25.90 9.51
CA GLY A 9 -15.92 26.98 9.93
C GLY A 9 -15.81 28.22 9.05
N ASP A 10 -16.39 29.34 9.51
CA ASP A 10 -16.52 30.57 8.73
C ASP A 10 -15.23 31.38 8.58
N GLU A 11 -14.26 31.17 9.48
CA GLU A 11 -12.93 31.77 9.41
C GLU A 11 -12.17 31.24 8.18
N SER A 12 -11.61 32.17 7.40
CA SER A 12 -10.91 31.87 6.14
C SER A 12 -9.47 32.37 6.11
N LEU A 13 -9.00 33.03 7.17
CA LEU A 13 -7.70 33.70 7.23
C LEU A 13 -7.48 34.65 6.04
N GLY A 14 -8.56 35.29 5.57
CA GLY A 14 -8.54 36.20 4.42
C GLY A 14 -8.46 35.52 3.05
N MET A 15 -8.58 34.19 2.96
CA MET A 15 -8.55 33.46 1.68
C MET A 15 -9.87 33.58 0.93
N ALA A 16 -9.78 33.96 -0.35
CA ALA A 16 -10.92 34.02 -1.26
C ALA A 16 -11.28 32.63 -1.80
N ILE A 17 -12.53 32.51 -2.27
CA ILE A 17 -12.96 31.34 -3.05
C ILE A 17 -12.31 31.44 -4.44
N ILE A 18 -11.87 30.30 -4.96
CA ILE A 18 -11.32 30.25 -6.32
C ILE A 18 -12.48 30.21 -7.31
N ASP A 19 -12.64 31.30 -8.06
CA ASP A 19 -13.71 31.48 -9.05
C ASP A 19 -13.35 31.04 -10.47
N ASP A 20 -12.10 30.63 -10.69
CA ASP A 20 -11.64 30.10 -11.99
C ASP A 20 -12.20 28.69 -12.23
N ARG A 21 -13.08 28.56 -13.22
CA ARG A 21 -13.71 27.28 -13.62
C ARG A 21 -12.73 26.25 -14.18
N ASN A 22 -11.60 26.70 -14.72
CA ASN A 22 -10.58 25.80 -15.27
C ASN A 22 -9.60 25.32 -14.19
N SER A 23 -9.69 25.89 -12.99
CA SER A 23 -8.87 25.49 -11.86
C SER A 23 -9.36 24.18 -11.28
N ALA A 24 -8.43 23.30 -10.91
CA ALA A 24 -8.70 22.10 -10.10
C ALA A 24 -9.23 22.40 -8.68
N TRP A 25 -9.42 23.69 -8.38
CA TRP A 25 -9.80 24.24 -7.10
C TRP A 25 -11.05 25.12 -7.18
N TYR A 26 -11.75 25.12 -8.32
CA TYR A 26 -12.96 25.91 -8.52
C TYR A 26 -13.98 25.68 -7.39
N GLY A 27 -14.55 26.76 -6.85
CA GLY A 27 -15.52 26.73 -5.76
C GLY A 27 -14.94 26.32 -4.39
N SER A 28 -13.63 26.09 -4.29
CA SER A 28 -12.95 25.76 -3.04
C SER A 28 -12.29 26.99 -2.42
N ARG A 29 -12.26 27.03 -1.09
CA ARG A 29 -11.53 28.05 -0.31
C ARG A 29 -10.25 27.39 0.24
N PRO A 30 -9.09 27.53 -0.41
CA PRO A 30 -7.89 26.82 0.00
C PRO A 30 -7.34 27.38 1.32
N VAL A 31 -6.84 26.51 2.18
CA VAL A 31 -6.06 26.91 3.35
C VAL A 31 -4.76 27.60 2.88
N PRO A 32 -4.25 28.65 3.53
CA PRO A 32 -2.97 29.26 3.16
C PRO A 32 -1.85 28.22 3.07
N ARG A 33 -1.00 28.33 2.04
CA ARG A 33 0.07 27.37 1.77
C ARG A 33 0.99 27.15 2.98
N MET A 34 1.32 28.21 3.71
CA MET A 34 2.15 28.12 4.92
C MET A 34 1.53 27.21 5.98
N ILE A 35 0.23 27.37 6.23
CA ILE A 35 -0.52 26.55 7.21
C ILE A 35 -0.59 25.11 6.72
N GLN A 36 -0.88 24.88 5.44
CA GLN A 36 -0.87 23.52 4.87
C GLN A 36 0.48 22.83 5.05
N ASN A 37 1.58 23.55 4.83
CA ASN A 37 2.94 23.03 5.00
C ASN A 37 3.23 22.67 6.47
N GLN A 38 2.87 23.55 7.41
CA GLN A 38 3.06 23.30 8.85
C GLN A 38 2.24 22.10 9.33
N LEU A 39 0.97 22.01 8.95
CA LEU A 39 0.11 20.88 9.27
C LEU A 39 0.62 19.58 8.62
N GLY A 40 1.10 19.67 7.37
CA GLY A 40 1.74 18.54 6.68
C GLY A 40 2.96 18.03 7.43
N HIS A 41 3.83 18.93 7.88
CA HIS A 41 5.02 18.57 8.64
C HIS A 41 4.69 17.93 10.00
N LEU A 42 3.72 18.47 10.73
CA LEU A 42 3.28 17.87 12.01
C LEU A 42 2.65 16.48 11.80
N LEU A 43 1.86 16.32 10.73
CA LEU A 43 1.29 15.02 10.38
C LEU A 43 2.40 14.01 10.06
N GLU A 44 3.41 14.41 9.30
CA GLU A 44 4.56 13.58 8.97
C GLU A 44 5.35 13.15 10.22
N LEU A 45 5.62 14.06 11.15
CA LEU A 45 6.26 13.72 12.42
C LEU A 45 5.46 12.67 13.22
N ASN A 46 4.14 12.82 13.26
CA ASN A 46 3.26 11.84 13.92
C ASN A 46 3.28 10.49 13.18
N MET A 47 3.28 10.49 11.85
CA MET A 47 3.41 9.28 11.04
C MET A 47 4.72 8.55 11.31
N ILE A 48 5.84 9.27 11.42
CA ILE A 48 7.15 8.70 11.77
C ILE A 48 7.12 8.07 13.17
N GLU A 49 6.50 8.73 14.15
CA GLU A 49 6.37 8.20 15.50
C GLU A 49 5.53 6.91 15.52
N LEU A 50 4.42 6.89 14.79
CA LEU A 50 3.55 5.72 14.66
C LEU A 50 4.25 4.57 13.92
N ASP A 51 4.95 4.84 12.81
CA ASP A 51 5.73 3.82 12.09
C ASP A 51 6.79 3.20 13.01
N ARG A 52 7.49 4.01 13.81
CA ARG A 52 8.46 3.51 14.78
C ARG A 52 7.81 2.61 15.83
N LYS A 53 6.68 3.04 16.40
CA LYS A 53 5.93 2.24 17.40
C LYS A 53 5.48 0.89 16.82
N ILE A 54 4.91 0.91 15.61
CA ILE A 54 4.44 -0.29 14.92
C ILE A 54 5.62 -1.21 14.59
N SER A 55 6.71 -0.67 14.03
CA SER A 55 7.91 -1.44 13.68
C SER A 55 8.56 -2.08 14.90
N THR A 56 8.70 -1.35 16.01
CA THR A 56 9.19 -1.92 17.29
C THR A 56 8.23 -2.98 17.83
N GLY A 57 6.92 -2.77 17.74
CA GLY A 57 5.92 -3.77 18.13
C GLY A 57 6.05 -5.06 17.32
N ILE A 58 6.18 -4.95 16.00
CA ILE A 58 6.41 -6.07 15.08
C ILE A 58 7.70 -6.80 15.44
N GLN A 59 8.81 -6.09 15.65
CA GLN A 59 10.09 -6.68 16.03
C GLN A 59 9.98 -7.45 17.37
N ASN A 60 9.38 -6.85 18.39
CA ASN A 60 9.21 -7.52 19.69
C ASN A 60 8.34 -8.79 19.56
N MET A 61 7.30 -8.76 18.73
CA MET A 61 6.47 -9.94 18.45
C MET A 61 7.26 -11.03 17.72
N MET A 62 8.11 -10.64 16.77
CA MET A 62 9.01 -11.54 16.05
C MET A 62 10.01 -12.23 16.99
N GLU A 63 10.55 -11.50 17.98
CA GLU A 63 11.50 -12.02 18.97
C GLU A 63 10.86 -13.00 19.96
N LEU A 64 9.63 -12.73 20.41
CA LEU A 64 8.89 -13.59 21.35
C LEU A 64 8.52 -14.97 20.77
N ARG A 65 8.51 -15.12 19.44
CA ARG A 65 8.23 -16.38 18.70
C ARG A 65 6.99 -17.14 19.17
N LYS A 66 5.96 -16.44 19.67
CA LYS A 66 4.72 -17.08 20.10
C LYS A 66 3.97 -17.64 18.89
N ARG A 67 3.69 -18.94 18.92
CA ARG A 67 3.10 -19.68 17.79
C ARG A 67 1.77 -19.12 17.29
N ARG A 68 0.99 -18.45 18.12
CA ARG A 68 -0.32 -17.83 17.79
C ARG A 68 -0.22 -16.42 17.21
N MET A 69 0.89 -15.73 17.46
CA MET A 69 1.05 -14.33 17.05
C MET A 69 1.31 -14.17 15.55
N TRP A 70 1.50 -15.27 14.82
CA TRP A 70 1.79 -15.23 13.39
C TRP A 70 0.67 -14.54 12.58
N VAL A 71 -0.60 -14.70 12.96
CA VAL A 71 -1.73 -14.03 12.29
C VAL A 71 -1.63 -12.53 12.45
N VAL A 72 -1.48 -12.07 13.70
CA VAL A 72 -1.31 -10.65 14.03
C VAL A 72 -0.10 -10.07 13.33
N LEU A 73 1.02 -10.80 13.34
CA LEU A 73 2.25 -10.40 12.69
C LEU A 73 2.09 -10.30 11.17
N THR A 74 1.34 -11.23 10.55
CA THR A 74 1.04 -11.22 9.12
C THR A 74 0.21 -10.01 8.74
N LEU A 75 -0.86 -9.73 9.49
CA LEU A 75 -1.73 -8.57 9.26
C LEU A 75 -0.97 -7.25 9.47
N ALA A 76 -0.18 -7.14 10.54
CA ALA A 76 0.62 -5.96 10.82
C ALA A 76 1.67 -5.71 9.73
N ALA A 77 2.39 -6.75 9.30
CA ALA A 77 3.36 -6.66 8.21
C ALA A 77 2.67 -6.29 6.88
N PHE A 78 1.54 -6.91 6.56
CA PHE A 78 0.76 -6.58 5.36
C PHE A 78 0.32 -5.12 5.34
N LEU A 79 -0.30 -4.63 6.42
CA LEU A 79 -0.75 -3.25 6.52
C LEU A 79 0.41 -2.27 6.39
N LEU A 80 1.54 -2.55 7.05
CA LEU A 80 2.73 -1.71 7.00
C LEU A 80 3.34 -1.66 5.59
N LEU A 81 3.47 -2.82 4.94
CA LEU A 81 3.95 -2.91 3.54
C LEU A 81 3.01 -2.17 2.59
N HIS A 82 1.70 -2.34 2.75
CA HIS A 82 0.71 -1.67 1.91
C HIS A 82 0.76 -0.14 2.05
N ILE A 83 0.87 0.38 3.28
CA ILE A 83 0.99 1.81 3.51
C ILE A 83 2.27 2.36 2.87
N ARG A 84 3.40 1.65 2.99
CA ARG A 84 4.68 2.04 2.38
C ARG A 84 4.64 1.99 0.85
N GLU A 85 3.94 1.00 0.28
CA GLU A 85 3.71 0.93 -1.17
C GLU A 85 2.91 2.14 -1.65
N LEU A 86 1.83 2.50 -0.96
CA LEU A 86 1.04 3.70 -1.28
C LEU A 86 1.86 4.98 -1.19
N ASP A 87 2.72 5.09 -0.18
CA ASP A 87 3.59 6.26 -0.02
C ASP A 87 4.67 6.35 -1.09
N ALA A 88 5.36 5.25 -1.38
CA ALA A 88 6.29 5.15 -2.49
C ALA A 88 5.60 5.49 -3.82
N GLY A 89 4.38 5.00 -4.04
CA GLY A 89 3.56 5.32 -5.21
C GLY A 89 3.29 6.82 -5.38
N ARG A 90 3.06 7.54 -4.28
CA ARG A 90 2.91 9.01 -4.30
C ARG A 90 4.22 9.70 -4.66
N ASN A 91 5.35 9.18 -4.16
CA ASN A 91 6.68 9.73 -4.41
C ASN A 91 7.18 9.46 -5.83
N ILE A 92 6.71 8.40 -6.50
CA ILE A 92 7.07 8.10 -7.91
C ILE A 92 6.72 9.27 -8.83
N PHE A 93 5.55 9.90 -8.65
CA PHE A 93 5.17 11.08 -9.43
C PHE A 93 6.24 12.17 -9.33
N TRP A 94 6.63 12.53 -8.11
CA TRP A 94 7.63 13.56 -7.84
C TRP A 94 9.04 13.16 -8.26
N SER A 95 9.33 11.86 -8.36
CA SER A 95 10.60 11.36 -8.89
C SER A 95 10.68 11.41 -10.41
N ARG A 96 9.55 11.38 -11.12
CA ARG A 96 9.50 11.33 -12.60
C ARG A 96 9.40 12.70 -13.25
N TYR A 97 8.66 13.62 -12.62
CA TYR A 97 8.38 14.93 -13.20
C TYR A 97 9.19 16.03 -12.50
N ILE A 98 9.72 16.95 -13.30
CA ILE A 98 10.44 18.13 -12.80
C ILE A 98 9.44 19.04 -12.10
N ASP A 99 9.73 19.37 -10.85
CA ASP A 99 8.93 20.32 -10.06
C ASP A 99 9.34 21.77 -10.37
N THR A 100 8.85 22.28 -11.51
CA THR A 100 9.14 23.65 -11.98
C THR A 100 8.60 24.75 -11.06
N LEU A 101 7.56 24.43 -10.27
CA LEU A 101 6.85 25.38 -9.43
C LEU A 101 7.24 25.27 -7.94
N GLY A 102 8.18 24.38 -7.60
CA GLY A 102 8.67 24.20 -6.23
C GLY A 102 7.56 23.76 -5.27
N PHE A 103 6.68 22.87 -5.69
CA PHE A 103 5.64 22.27 -4.86
C PHE A 103 6.15 21.19 -3.90
N TRP A 104 7.29 20.57 -4.21
CA TRP A 104 7.97 19.63 -3.33
C TRP A 104 8.56 20.38 -2.13
N ILE A 105 8.05 20.07 -0.94
CA ILE A 105 8.41 20.75 0.31
C ILE A 105 9.22 19.86 1.26
N HIS A 106 9.38 18.57 0.93
CA HIS A 106 10.06 17.62 1.79
C HIS A 106 11.58 17.80 1.71
N PRO A 107 12.33 17.75 2.83
CA PRO A 107 13.78 18.00 2.85
C PRO A 107 14.58 16.97 2.03
N SER A 108 14.16 15.70 2.04
CA SER A 108 14.74 14.64 1.21
C SER A 108 14.15 14.64 -0.20
N LYS A 109 14.95 14.22 -1.18
CA LYS A 109 14.49 14.03 -2.57
C LYS A 109 13.54 12.83 -2.65
N PRO A 110 12.54 12.85 -3.56
CA PRO A 110 11.57 11.75 -3.72
C PRO A 110 12.25 10.39 -3.95
N LYS A 111 13.32 10.37 -4.76
CA LYS A 111 14.07 9.13 -5.05
C LYS A 111 14.67 8.49 -3.79
N ALA A 112 15.21 9.30 -2.87
CA ALA A 112 15.77 8.80 -1.61
C ALA A 112 14.69 8.18 -0.72
N LEU A 113 13.50 8.79 -0.66
CA LEU A 113 12.36 8.25 0.09
C LEU A 113 11.86 6.92 -0.49
N ILE A 114 11.82 6.80 -1.82
CA ILE A 114 11.47 5.54 -2.49
C ILE A 114 12.50 4.46 -2.17
N GLU A 115 13.79 4.77 -2.27
CA GLU A 115 14.87 3.83 -1.94
C GLU A 115 14.80 3.36 -0.47
N GLU A 116 14.58 4.29 0.47
CA GLU A 116 14.39 3.98 1.88
C GLU A 116 13.17 3.07 2.10
N ALA A 117 12.03 3.37 1.48
CA ALA A 117 10.84 2.54 1.55
C ALA A 117 11.09 1.13 1.01
N VAL A 118 11.81 0.99 -0.11
CA VAL A 118 12.16 -0.31 -0.70
C VAL A 118 13.06 -1.11 0.22
N ILE A 119 14.11 -0.50 0.78
CA ILE A 119 15.04 -1.15 1.72
C ILE A 119 14.26 -1.63 2.96
N SER A 120 13.42 -0.76 3.52
CA SER A 120 12.63 -1.05 4.70
C SER A 120 11.61 -2.17 4.47
N CYS A 121 10.92 -2.17 3.32
CA CYS A 121 10.00 -3.25 2.93
C CYS A 121 10.75 -4.57 2.71
N THR A 122 11.90 -4.53 2.04
CA THR A 122 12.73 -5.72 1.77
C THR A 122 13.24 -6.34 3.07
N SER A 123 13.70 -5.51 4.01
CA SER A 123 14.12 -5.97 5.33
C SER A 123 12.96 -6.64 6.08
N LEU A 124 11.81 -5.97 6.18
CA LEU A 124 10.61 -6.50 6.84
C LEU A 124 10.16 -7.84 6.24
N LEU A 125 10.07 -7.92 4.91
CA LEU A 125 9.73 -9.15 4.20
C LEU A 125 10.74 -10.27 4.45
N SER A 126 12.04 -9.95 4.47
CA SER A 126 13.09 -10.93 4.74
C SER A 126 12.96 -11.52 6.13
N HIS A 127 12.79 -10.67 7.15
CA HIS A 127 12.56 -11.13 8.53
C HIS A 127 11.27 -11.93 8.67
N PHE A 128 10.20 -11.46 8.03
CA PHE A 128 8.92 -12.16 8.02
C PHE A 128 9.02 -13.55 7.37
N HIS A 129 9.69 -13.66 6.22
CA HIS A 129 9.91 -14.93 5.53
C HIS A 129 10.80 -15.89 6.34
N CYS A 130 11.82 -15.40 7.03
CA CYS A 130 12.65 -16.24 7.90
C CYS A 130 11.86 -16.81 9.10
N LEU A 131 10.87 -16.08 9.62
CA LEU A 131 10.13 -16.48 10.82
C LEU A 131 8.88 -17.32 10.51
N ILE A 132 8.07 -16.89 9.56
CA ILE A 132 6.77 -17.50 9.23
C ILE A 132 6.86 -18.31 7.92
N GLY A 133 7.66 -17.83 6.97
CA GLY A 133 7.74 -18.41 5.63
C GLY A 133 6.44 -18.26 4.85
N GLN A 134 6.19 -19.15 3.90
CA GLN A 134 4.95 -19.23 3.11
C GLN A 134 3.97 -20.29 3.64
N LYS A 135 4.38 -21.03 4.68
CA LYS A 135 3.63 -22.19 5.21
C LYS A 135 2.14 -21.91 5.45
N PRO A 136 1.72 -20.80 6.07
CA PRO A 136 0.29 -20.55 6.30
C PRO A 136 -0.56 -20.47 5.02
N LEU A 137 0.03 -20.10 3.89
CA LEU A 137 -0.66 -20.05 2.59
C LEU A 137 -0.70 -21.41 1.89
N ASP A 138 0.24 -22.30 2.21
CA ASP A 138 0.35 -23.64 1.63
C ASP A 138 -0.41 -24.71 2.44
N LEU A 139 -0.77 -24.42 3.69
CA LEU A 139 -1.49 -25.34 4.58
C LEU A 139 -2.91 -25.63 4.11
N ASP A 140 -3.35 -26.86 4.37
CA ASP A 140 -4.76 -27.22 4.31
C ASP A 140 -5.48 -26.77 5.59
N TRP A 141 -6.36 -25.79 5.46
CA TRP A 141 -7.12 -25.23 6.58
C TRP A 141 -8.38 -26.02 6.92
N ASP A 142 -8.66 -27.11 6.19
CA ASP A 142 -9.64 -28.12 6.59
C ASP A 142 -9.06 -29.12 7.61
N ASP A 143 -7.73 -29.28 7.64
CA ASP A 143 -7.05 -30.17 8.60
C ASP A 143 -7.08 -29.63 10.04
N GLN A 144 -7.40 -30.52 10.99
CA GLN A 144 -7.44 -30.17 12.42
C GLN A 144 -6.10 -29.59 12.92
N LYS A 145 -4.96 -30.09 12.43
CA LYS A 145 -3.63 -29.58 12.79
C LYS A 145 -3.42 -28.12 12.42
N SER A 146 -4.00 -27.67 11.29
CA SER A 146 -3.92 -26.28 10.85
C SER A 146 -4.86 -25.41 11.65
N ARG A 147 -6.07 -25.91 11.96
CA ARG A 147 -7.04 -25.20 12.81
C ARG A 147 -6.51 -25.01 14.23
N ASP A 148 -5.77 -25.98 14.76
CA ASP A 148 -5.13 -25.87 16.08
C ASP A 148 -4.03 -24.77 16.13
N MET A 149 -3.46 -24.35 15.00
CA MET A 149 -2.51 -23.23 14.95
C MET A 149 -3.16 -21.86 15.21
N VAL A 150 -4.49 -21.79 15.09
CA VAL A 150 -5.31 -20.59 15.29
C VAL A 150 -6.38 -20.83 16.35
N ASP A 151 -6.17 -21.82 17.24
CA ASP A 151 -7.09 -22.20 18.32
C ASP A 151 -8.53 -22.50 17.84
N ASN A 152 -8.69 -23.02 16.63
CA ASN A 152 -9.98 -23.29 16.00
C ASN A 152 -10.87 -22.04 15.85
N ASP A 153 -10.27 -20.85 15.75
CA ASP A 153 -10.98 -19.61 15.41
C ASP A 153 -11.54 -19.70 13.97
N GLU A 154 -12.87 -19.81 13.88
CA GLU A 154 -13.57 -20.01 12.61
C GLU A 154 -13.44 -18.80 11.66
N ASP A 155 -13.35 -17.58 12.21
CA ASP A 155 -13.22 -16.37 11.39
C ASP A 155 -11.84 -16.33 10.73
N VAL A 156 -10.79 -16.67 11.49
CA VAL A 156 -9.42 -16.76 10.97
C VAL A 156 -9.30 -17.89 9.94
N VAL A 157 -9.87 -19.07 10.21
CA VAL A 157 -9.87 -20.21 9.27
C VAL A 157 -10.57 -19.83 7.96
N LYS A 158 -11.74 -19.19 8.04
CA LYS A 158 -12.49 -18.73 6.86
C LYS A 158 -11.71 -17.69 6.06
N ALA A 159 -11.09 -16.73 6.73
CA ALA A 159 -10.25 -15.72 6.10
C ALA A 159 -9.05 -16.35 5.39
N MET A 160 -8.37 -17.32 6.01
CA MET A 160 -7.23 -18.01 5.41
C MET A 160 -7.61 -18.84 4.18
N LYS A 161 -8.77 -19.53 4.21
CA LYS A 161 -9.29 -20.22 3.02
C LYS A 161 -9.59 -19.25 1.88
N ALA A 162 -10.20 -18.11 2.17
CA ALA A 162 -10.47 -17.06 1.18
C ALA A 162 -9.17 -16.49 0.59
N LEU A 163 -8.18 -16.20 1.45
CA LEU A 163 -6.87 -15.70 1.06
C LEU A 163 -6.12 -16.70 0.16
N ARG A 164 -6.10 -17.98 0.53
CA ARG A 164 -5.50 -19.05 -0.28
C ARG A 164 -6.17 -19.16 -1.64
N SER A 165 -7.51 -19.14 -1.69
CA SER A 165 -8.24 -19.16 -2.96
C SER A 165 -7.90 -17.95 -3.84
N LEU A 166 -7.78 -16.76 -3.25
CA LEU A 166 -7.38 -15.55 -3.98
C LEU A 166 -5.96 -15.66 -4.53
N VAL A 167 -5.00 -16.09 -3.71
CA VAL A 167 -3.60 -16.25 -4.12
C VAL A 167 -3.47 -17.26 -5.27
N LEU A 168 -4.17 -18.40 -5.20
CA LEU A 168 -4.19 -19.39 -6.29
C LEU A 168 -4.74 -18.79 -7.58
N LYS A 169 -5.91 -18.12 -7.52
CA LYS A 169 -6.51 -17.45 -8.68
C LYS A 169 -5.60 -16.40 -9.31
N LEU A 170 -4.87 -15.65 -8.49
CA LEU A 170 -3.97 -14.61 -8.98
C LEU A 170 -2.68 -15.20 -9.55
N ARG A 171 -2.17 -16.30 -8.97
CA ARG A 171 -1.04 -17.07 -9.51
C ARG A 171 -1.39 -17.69 -10.86
N ASP A 172 -2.57 -18.28 -11.00
CA ASP A 172 -3.06 -18.85 -12.27
C ASP A 172 -3.16 -17.79 -13.39
N LYS A 173 -3.35 -16.51 -13.02
CA LYS A 173 -3.42 -15.38 -13.94
C LYS A 173 -2.08 -14.65 -14.12
N ASN A 174 -0.99 -15.14 -13.53
CA ASN A 174 0.33 -14.50 -13.55
C ASN A 174 0.33 -13.05 -13.00
N LEU A 175 -0.60 -12.74 -12.08
CA LEU A 175 -0.77 -11.41 -11.47
C LEU A 175 -0.02 -11.26 -10.14
N ILE A 176 0.69 -12.29 -9.69
CA ILE A 176 1.52 -12.27 -8.47
C ILE A 176 2.97 -12.53 -8.85
N GLY A 177 3.88 -11.79 -8.22
CA GLY A 177 5.33 -11.97 -8.35
C GLY A 177 5.95 -11.03 -9.38
N ARG A 178 7.16 -11.37 -9.84
CA ARG A 178 7.93 -10.56 -10.81
C ARG A 178 7.24 -10.45 -12.16
N GLU A 179 6.21 -11.22 -12.44
CA GLU A 179 5.49 -11.17 -13.70
C GLU A 179 4.51 -9.98 -13.78
N ALA A 180 4.01 -9.50 -12.63
CA ALA A 180 3.13 -8.34 -12.56
C ALA A 180 3.81 -7.04 -13.02
N CYS A 181 5.14 -6.92 -12.89
CA CYS A 181 5.85 -5.73 -13.37
C CYS A 181 5.88 -5.65 -14.90
N TYR A 182 5.77 -6.77 -15.62
CA TYR A 182 5.65 -6.77 -17.08
C TYR A 182 4.26 -6.34 -17.56
N LEU A 183 3.25 -6.39 -16.68
CA LEU A 183 1.88 -5.95 -16.97
C LEU A 183 1.67 -4.46 -16.70
N TYR A 184 2.61 -3.81 -16.00
CA TYR A 184 2.56 -2.38 -15.73
C TYR A 184 2.82 -1.58 -17.01
N LYS A 185 1.87 -0.71 -17.39
CA LYS A 185 2.02 0.25 -18.47
C LYS A 185 2.06 1.66 -17.91
N ASP A 186 3.10 2.41 -18.27
CA ASP A 186 3.25 3.76 -17.80
C ASP A 186 2.13 4.68 -18.32
N GLY A 187 1.52 5.46 -17.43
CA GLY A 187 0.40 6.35 -17.75
C GLY A 187 -0.98 5.69 -17.85
N ASP A 188 -1.10 4.36 -17.75
CA ASP A 188 -2.40 3.69 -17.71
C ASP A 188 -2.87 3.49 -16.24
N PRO A 189 -3.93 4.17 -15.79
CA PRO A 189 -4.45 4.04 -14.44
C PRO A 189 -5.06 2.65 -14.14
N ASN A 190 -5.26 1.80 -15.16
CA ASN A 190 -5.69 0.41 -14.97
C ASN A 190 -4.53 -0.55 -14.69
N SER A 191 -3.27 -0.12 -14.87
CA SER A 191 -2.07 -0.94 -14.61
C SER A 191 -1.91 -1.37 -13.14
N PHE A 192 -2.60 -0.70 -12.22
CA PHE A 192 -2.61 -1.01 -10.79
C PHE A 192 -3.93 -1.61 -10.31
N ARG A 193 -4.92 -1.76 -11.20
CA ARG A 193 -6.22 -2.32 -10.81
C ARG A 193 -6.07 -3.83 -10.67
N ILE A 194 -6.11 -4.31 -9.44
CA ILE A 194 -6.41 -5.72 -9.16
C ILE A 194 -7.77 -5.98 -9.82
N PRO A 195 -7.86 -6.84 -10.85
CA PRO A 195 -9.11 -7.05 -11.54
C PRO A 195 -10.15 -7.54 -10.54
N PRO A 196 -11.38 -6.99 -10.56
CA PRO A 196 -12.44 -7.47 -9.70
C PRO A 196 -12.60 -8.98 -9.93
N VAL A 197 -12.87 -9.72 -8.84
CA VAL A 197 -13.04 -11.18 -8.87
C VAL A 197 -14.26 -11.50 -9.74
N SER A 198 -14.06 -11.64 -11.05
CA SER A 198 -15.10 -12.06 -11.97
C SER A 198 -15.19 -13.59 -11.91
N HIS A 199 -16.33 -14.08 -11.43
CA HIS A 199 -16.78 -15.41 -11.76
C HIS A 199 -17.23 -15.40 -13.22
N ASN A 200 -16.30 -15.55 -14.18
CA ASN A 200 -16.58 -16.23 -15.44
C ASN A 200 -15.35 -16.35 -16.35
N LYS A 201 -15.31 -17.50 -17.03
CA LYS A 201 -14.27 -17.97 -17.95
C LYS A 201 -14.22 -17.10 -19.21
N GLY A 202 -13.02 -16.91 -19.74
CA GLY A 202 -12.79 -16.58 -21.15
C GLY A 202 -12.00 -15.31 -21.38
N LEU A 203 -10.68 -15.38 -21.29
CA LEU A 203 -9.79 -14.47 -22.02
C LEU A 203 -8.47 -15.22 -22.25
N SER A 204 -8.43 -15.99 -23.34
CA SER A 204 -7.27 -16.83 -23.70
C SER A 204 -6.82 -16.61 -25.15
N SER A 205 -7.18 -15.51 -25.80
CA SER A 205 -6.85 -15.29 -27.22
C SER A 205 -5.92 -14.11 -27.52
N ASP A 206 -5.70 -13.18 -26.61
CA ASP A 206 -5.18 -11.86 -27.02
C ASP A 206 -3.70 -11.59 -26.67
N ILE A 207 -2.97 -12.58 -26.14
CA ILE A 207 -1.56 -12.40 -25.73
C ILE A 207 -0.56 -12.94 -26.77
N LEU A 208 -0.99 -13.69 -27.79
CA LEU A 208 -0.08 -14.31 -28.77
C LEU A 208 0.18 -13.51 -30.06
N SER A 209 -0.26 -12.25 -30.16
CA SER A 209 -0.15 -11.47 -31.41
C SER A 209 0.75 -10.23 -31.35
N ARG A 210 1.57 -10.06 -30.31
CA ARG A 210 2.43 -8.86 -30.17
C ARG A 210 3.94 -9.08 -30.14
N ASP A 211 4.40 -10.27 -30.51
CA ASP A 211 5.83 -10.53 -30.75
C ASP A 211 6.09 -10.82 -32.25
N VAL A 212 5.77 -9.87 -33.13
CA VAL A 212 6.40 -9.74 -34.45
C VAL A 212 6.42 -8.24 -34.83
N GLU A 213 7.62 -7.76 -35.14
CA GLU A 213 8.09 -6.40 -35.50
C GLU A 213 8.54 -5.47 -34.36
#